data_AF-A0A352NN71-F1
#
_entry.id   AF-A0A352NN71-F1
#
_cell.length_a   1.000
_cell.length_b   1.000
_cell.length_c   1.000
_cell.angle_alpha   90.00
_cell.angle_beta   90.00
_cell.angle_gamma   90.00
#
_symmetry.space_group_name_H-M   'P 1'
#
loop_
_entity.id
_entity.type
_entity.pdbx_description
1 polymer ?
#
loop_
_entity_poly.entity_id
_entity_poly.type
_entity_poly.pdbx_seq_one_letter_code
_entity_poly.pdbx_strand_id
1 'polypeptide(L)'
;MHIKEINPCFISSYPPKECGIATFTHNLFTSYHNLYAAAGKVVAVNGYLLQADYPPEVDFSFDKNKLSAYSAAAGHINASDLQVVNLQHEFGLFGGPEGRHIVRLLEKLKKPVVTTIHTVLQQPSLGYYTSLLEVVQHSRRVVVMSNKAVEILREVYYVPPEKIVMLPHGVPDLPFVETAYFKKELGLSGRFVLLSFGLLSPGKGLEQVLEAMPEIVRDHPDVLYIILGKTHPEVAKIHGERYRESLQKLVRENKLENNVLFVDRFVTYEELYNYISASDVYVTPYLSQEQITSGTLAYAVALGKVVVSTPYHYAKEVLAENRGHLVPFNNPKALAETLNGILSHQEDMQ
;
A
#
# COMPACT_ATOMS: atom_id res chain seq x y z
N MET A 1 12.62 2.53 30.18
CA MET A 1 11.19 2.89 30.36
C MET A 1 10.42 1.58 30.43
N HIS A 2 9.80 1.23 31.56
CA HIS A 2 8.84 0.12 31.57
C HIS A 2 7.59 0.60 30.86
N ILE A 3 7.52 0.36 29.55
CA ILE A 3 6.32 0.61 28.77
C ILE A 3 5.28 -0.39 29.30
N LYS A 4 4.16 0.13 29.79
CA LYS A 4 3.04 -0.70 30.23
C LYS A 4 2.55 -1.50 29.03
N GLU A 5 2.56 -2.82 29.16
CA GLU A 5 1.99 -3.73 28.16
C GLU A 5 0.50 -3.42 27.99
N ILE A 6 0.09 -3.17 26.75
CA ILE A 6 -1.31 -2.92 26.38
C ILE A 6 -1.78 -4.16 25.60
N ASN A 7 -3.01 -4.58 25.79
CA ASN A 7 -3.62 -5.67 25.02
C ASN A 7 -4.48 -5.10 23.88
N PRO A 8 -3.96 -4.84 22.66
CA PRO A 8 -4.70 -4.18 21.59
C PRO A 8 -5.62 -5.12 20.80
N CYS A 9 -6.71 -4.58 20.29
CA CYS A 9 -7.56 -5.19 19.27
C CYS A 9 -7.32 -4.52 17.93
N PHE A 10 -6.87 -5.24 16.90
CA PHE A 10 -6.76 -4.70 15.54
C PHE A 10 -8.03 -5.02 14.75
N ILE A 11 -8.69 -4.01 14.18
CA ILE A 11 -9.87 -4.20 13.29
C ILE A 11 -9.44 -3.84 11.87
N SER A 12 -9.45 -4.83 10.96
CA SER A 12 -8.93 -4.65 9.60
C SER A 12 -9.31 -5.81 8.67
N SER A 13 -8.91 -5.76 7.40
CA SER A 13 -8.63 -6.99 6.64
C SER A 13 -7.36 -7.66 7.18
N TYR A 14 -7.23 -8.97 6.98
CA TYR A 14 -6.08 -9.73 7.48
C TYR A 14 -5.75 -10.93 6.58
N PRO A 15 -4.49 -11.42 6.52
CA PRO A 15 -4.16 -12.67 5.83
C PRO A 15 -5.07 -13.82 6.29
N PRO A 16 -5.52 -14.72 5.40
CA PRO A 16 -5.02 -14.99 4.05
C PRO A 16 -5.54 -14.04 2.95
N LYS A 17 -6.31 -13.00 3.28
CA LYS A 17 -6.74 -12.02 2.28
C LYS A 17 -5.54 -11.27 1.70
N GLU A 18 -5.25 -11.50 0.43
CA GLU A 18 -4.21 -10.81 -0.34
C GLU A 18 -4.59 -9.34 -0.61
N CYS A 19 -4.17 -8.46 0.31
CA CYS A 19 -4.49 -7.04 0.32
C CYS A 19 -3.36 -6.24 1.01
N GLY A 20 -3.12 -5.01 0.56
CA GLY A 20 -2.10 -4.13 1.17
C GLY A 20 -2.39 -3.81 2.64
N ILE A 21 -3.66 -3.54 2.99
CA ILE A 21 -4.07 -3.25 4.37
C ILE A 21 -3.96 -4.50 5.25
N ALA A 22 -4.26 -5.68 4.70
CA ALA A 22 -4.06 -6.95 5.41
C ALA A 22 -2.58 -7.16 5.74
N THR A 23 -1.69 -6.90 4.78
CA THR A 23 -0.24 -6.97 4.95
C THR A 23 0.24 -5.94 5.99
N PHE A 24 -0.22 -4.70 5.90
CA PHE A 24 0.09 -3.64 6.87
C PHE A 24 -0.30 -4.04 8.30
N THR A 25 -1.52 -4.56 8.47
CA THR A 25 -2.05 -4.97 9.78
C THR A 25 -1.26 -6.14 10.35
N HIS A 26 -0.94 -7.14 9.52
CA HIS A 26 -0.11 -8.26 9.93
C HIS A 26 1.28 -7.81 10.39
N ASN A 27 1.93 -6.93 9.62
CA ASN A 27 3.24 -6.41 10.00
C ASN A 27 3.20 -5.61 11.30
N LEU A 28 2.18 -4.76 11.49
CA LEU A 28 1.98 -4.01 12.73
C LEU A 28 1.73 -4.94 13.92
N PHE A 29 0.88 -5.96 13.75
CA PHE A 29 0.59 -6.97 14.77
C PHE A 29 1.87 -7.73 15.18
N THR A 30 2.59 -8.28 14.21
CA THR A 30 3.83 -9.04 14.42
C THR A 30 4.91 -8.17 15.07
N SER A 31 5.06 -6.92 14.64
CA SER A 31 6.02 -5.99 15.24
C SER A 31 5.67 -5.67 16.69
N TYR A 32 4.39 -5.47 16.99
CA TYR A 32 3.92 -5.27 18.36
C TYR A 32 4.18 -6.50 19.24
N HIS A 33 3.84 -7.68 18.73
CA HIS A 33 4.08 -8.95 19.43
C HIS A 33 5.56 -9.16 19.75
N ASN A 34 6.45 -8.92 18.79
CA ASN A 34 7.90 -9.06 18.97
C ASN A 34 8.48 -8.09 20.01
N LEU A 35 7.89 -6.90 20.16
CA LEU A 35 8.35 -5.89 21.12
C LEU A 35 7.85 -6.14 22.55
N TYR A 36 6.62 -6.64 22.71
CA TYR A 36 5.94 -6.69 24.01
C TYR A 36 5.61 -8.10 24.52
N ALA A 37 5.81 -9.16 23.72
CA ALA A 37 5.43 -10.53 24.04
C ALA A 37 3.93 -10.80 24.31
N ALA A 38 3.06 -9.78 24.34
CA ALA A 38 1.62 -9.91 24.11
C ALA A 38 1.24 -9.53 22.69
N ALA A 39 0.38 -10.34 22.07
CA ALA A 39 0.03 -10.17 20.67
C ALA A 39 -1.22 -9.27 20.47
N GLY A 40 -2.02 -9.00 21.50
CA GLY A 40 -3.36 -8.49 21.21
C GLY A 40 -4.23 -9.53 20.52
N LYS A 41 -5.30 -9.09 19.86
CA LYS A 41 -6.15 -9.91 18.98
C LYS A 41 -6.55 -9.15 17.72
N VAL A 42 -6.91 -9.89 16.69
CA VAL A 42 -7.39 -9.35 15.41
C VAL A 42 -8.86 -9.69 15.22
N VAL A 43 -9.65 -8.67 14.90
CA VAL A 43 -11.03 -8.81 14.45
C VAL A 43 -11.07 -8.52 12.96
N ALA A 44 -11.17 -9.60 12.17
CA ALA A 44 -11.03 -9.53 10.72
C ALA A 44 -12.34 -9.19 10.00
N VAL A 45 -12.27 -8.27 9.04
CA VAL A 45 -13.35 -7.93 8.12
C VAL A 45 -13.26 -8.78 6.86
N ASN A 46 -14.34 -9.52 6.61
CA ASN A 46 -14.51 -10.38 5.45
C ASN A 46 -15.42 -9.73 4.41
N GLY A 47 -15.22 -10.12 3.15
CA GLY A 47 -16.23 -9.95 2.10
C GLY A 47 -17.06 -11.23 1.97
N TYR A 48 -17.37 -11.60 0.73
CA TYR A 48 -18.19 -12.77 0.39
C TYR A 48 -17.55 -14.13 0.72
N LEU A 49 -16.23 -14.18 0.96
CA LEU A 49 -15.53 -15.41 1.31
C LEU A 49 -15.73 -15.72 2.80
N LEU A 50 -16.78 -16.49 3.10
CA LEU A 50 -17.11 -17.02 4.41
C LEU A 50 -16.38 -18.35 4.61
N GLN A 51 -15.09 -18.27 4.96
CA GLN A 51 -14.21 -19.29 5.57
C GLN A 51 -12.80 -19.01 5.07
N ALA A 52 -12.11 -18.13 5.77
CA ALA A 52 -10.67 -18.02 5.64
C ALA A 52 -10.06 -18.83 6.80
N ASP A 53 -9.06 -19.65 6.48
CA ASP A 53 -8.19 -20.29 7.48
C ASP A 53 -7.34 -19.20 8.13
N TYR A 54 -7.97 -18.43 9.01
CA TYR A 54 -7.32 -17.37 9.73
C TYR A 54 -6.35 -17.94 10.77
N PRO A 55 -5.20 -17.28 11.00
CA PRO A 55 -4.27 -17.69 12.02
C PRO A 55 -4.82 -17.41 13.43
N PRO A 56 -4.27 -18.03 14.50
CA PRO A 56 -4.82 -18.02 15.85
C PRO A 56 -4.96 -16.64 16.52
N GLU A 57 -4.28 -15.62 16.01
CA GLU A 57 -4.46 -14.25 16.46
C GLU A 57 -5.80 -13.63 16.07
N VAL A 58 -6.46 -14.14 15.03
CA VAL A 58 -7.79 -13.72 14.63
C VAL A 58 -8.82 -14.46 15.49
N ASP A 59 -9.39 -13.77 16.47
CA ASP A 59 -10.36 -14.36 17.41
C ASP A 59 -11.82 -14.07 17.04
N PHE A 60 -12.05 -13.20 16.06
CA PHE A 60 -13.36 -12.93 15.50
C PHE A 60 -13.25 -12.49 14.04
N SER A 61 -14.23 -12.85 13.22
CA SER A 61 -14.35 -12.28 11.88
C SER A 61 -15.80 -12.05 11.51
N PHE A 62 -16.05 -11.09 10.62
CA PHE A 62 -17.41 -10.72 10.23
C PHE A 62 -17.54 -10.26 8.78
N ASP A 63 -18.70 -10.52 8.19
CA ASP A 63 -19.04 -10.08 6.83
C ASP A 63 -19.32 -8.57 6.79
N LYS A 64 -18.55 -7.84 5.99
CA LYS A 64 -18.68 -6.39 5.82
C LYS A 64 -20.05 -5.96 5.30
N ASN A 65 -20.77 -6.83 4.59
CA ASN A 65 -22.08 -6.53 4.00
C ASN A 65 -23.25 -6.75 4.98
N LYS A 66 -23.00 -7.34 6.15
CA LYS A 66 -24.04 -7.62 7.14
C LYS A 66 -23.98 -6.60 8.28
N LEU A 67 -24.85 -5.59 8.25
CA LEU A 67 -24.86 -4.52 9.26
C LEU A 67 -24.97 -5.02 10.71
N SER A 68 -25.73 -6.09 10.96
CA SER A 68 -25.83 -6.68 12.30
C SER A 68 -24.51 -7.29 12.81
N ALA A 69 -23.62 -7.68 11.91
CA ALA A 69 -22.33 -8.29 12.25
C ALA A 69 -21.36 -7.27 12.88
N TYR A 70 -21.44 -5.99 12.52
CA TYR A 70 -20.72 -4.89 13.18
C TYR A 70 -21.10 -4.76 14.66
N SER A 71 -22.39 -4.94 14.97
CA SER A 71 -22.86 -4.92 16.36
C SER A 71 -22.39 -6.14 17.15
N ALA A 72 -22.33 -7.32 16.52
CA ALA A 72 -21.77 -8.53 17.11
C ALA A 72 -20.26 -8.39 17.38
N ALA A 73 -19.51 -7.84 16.43
CA ALA A 73 -18.08 -7.56 16.58
C ALA A 73 -17.81 -6.60 17.75
N ALA A 74 -18.58 -5.52 17.88
CA ALA A 74 -18.47 -4.62 19.03
C ALA A 74 -18.78 -5.35 20.36
N GLY A 75 -19.77 -6.25 20.38
CA GLY A 75 -20.09 -7.08 21.54
C GLY A 75 -18.94 -8.00 21.94
N HIS A 76 -18.35 -8.71 20.98
CA HIS A 76 -17.16 -9.55 21.17
C HIS A 76 -16.00 -8.75 21.75
N ILE A 77 -15.68 -7.61 21.12
CA ILE A 77 -14.60 -6.73 21.58
C ILE A 77 -14.88 -6.22 22.99
N ASN A 78 -16.12 -5.83 23.31
CA ASN A 78 -16.44 -5.31 24.64
C ASN A 78 -16.37 -6.39 25.75
N ALA A 79 -16.59 -7.66 25.41
CA ALA A 79 -16.57 -8.77 26.36
C ALA A 79 -15.15 -9.31 26.64
N SER A 80 -14.16 -8.98 25.81
CA SER A 80 -12.77 -9.42 25.98
C SER A 80 -11.99 -8.57 26.99
N ASP A 81 -10.78 -9.02 27.32
CA ASP A 81 -9.79 -8.31 28.14
C ASP A 81 -8.96 -7.27 27.36
N LEU A 82 -9.22 -7.12 26.05
CA LEU A 82 -8.56 -6.12 25.18
C LEU A 82 -8.76 -4.71 25.75
N GLN A 83 -7.81 -3.80 25.57
CA GLN A 83 -7.80 -2.50 26.26
C GLN A 83 -7.96 -1.31 25.31
N VAL A 84 -7.52 -1.45 24.07
CA VAL A 84 -7.57 -0.41 23.04
C VAL A 84 -7.91 -1.04 21.71
N VAL A 85 -8.67 -0.33 20.89
CA VAL A 85 -8.94 -0.73 19.50
C VAL A 85 -8.05 0.08 18.58
N ASN A 86 -7.31 -0.61 17.72
CA ASN A 86 -6.59 -0.05 16.59
C ASN A 86 -7.38 -0.37 15.30
N LEU A 87 -8.08 0.61 14.76
CA LEU A 87 -8.87 0.46 13.53
C LEU A 87 -8.04 0.85 12.31
N GLN A 88 -7.98 -0.03 11.32
CA GLN A 88 -7.43 0.29 10.00
C GLN A 88 -8.58 0.75 9.10
N HIS A 89 -8.57 2.02 8.70
CA HIS A 89 -9.65 2.63 7.92
C HIS A 89 -9.28 2.86 6.46
N GLU A 90 -10.08 2.29 5.58
CA GLU A 90 -10.17 2.59 4.15
C GLU A 90 -11.63 2.43 3.72
N PHE A 91 -12.09 3.26 2.77
CA PHE A 91 -13.52 3.37 2.46
C PHE A 91 -14.12 2.08 1.85
N GLY A 92 -13.38 1.35 1.01
CA GLY A 92 -13.79 0.08 0.42
C GLY A 92 -13.66 -1.14 1.34
N LEU A 93 -12.95 -1.00 2.46
CA LEU A 93 -12.71 -2.09 3.42
C LEU A 93 -14.02 -2.51 4.10
N PHE A 94 -14.83 -1.55 4.53
CA PHE A 94 -16.10 -1.77 5.20
C PHE A 94 -17.27 -1.70 4.21
N GLY A 95 -18.43 -2.20 4.63
CA GLY A 95 -19.65 -2.17 3.81
C GLY A 95 -20.45 -0.88 4.00
N GLY A 96 -21.53 -0.77 3.22
CA GLY A 96 -22.39 0.40 3.18
C GLY A 96 -21.82 1.53 2.32
N PRO A 97 -22.60 2.61 2.11
CA PRO A 97 -22.14 3.79 1.37
C PRO A 97 -20.84 4.32 1.98
N GLU A 98 -19.79 4.44 1.16
CA GLU A 98 -18.47 4.94 1.56
C GLU A 98 -17.90 4.29 2.84
N GLY A 99 -18.17 2.99 3.05
CA GLY A 99 -17.67 2.21 4.20
C GLY A 99 -18.36 2.50 5.53
N ARG A 100 -19.45 3.28 5.52
CA ARG A 100 -20.08 3.85 6.73
C ARG A 100 -20.71 2.82 7.69
N HIS A 101 -20.81 1.53 7.33
CA HIS A 101 -21.22 0.52 8.31
C HIS A 101 -20.27 0.40 9.50
N ILE A 102 -18.99 0.79 9.35
CA ILE A 102 -18.03 0.79 10.46
C ILE A 102 -18.50 1.64 11.65
N VAL A 103 -19.23 2.73 11.39
CA VAL A 103 -19.77 3.62 12.42
C VAL A 103 -20.66 2.86 13.40
N ARG A 104 -21.40 1.85 12.92
CA ARG A 104 -22.24 1.01 13.79
C ARG A 104 -21.45 0.22 14.83
N LEU A 105 -20.24 -0.22 14.48
CA LEU A 105 -19.33 -0.87 15.41
C LEU A 105 -18.80 0.16 16.40
N LEU A 106 -18.32 1.31 15.89
CA LEU A 106 -17.72 2.39 16.68
C LEU A 106 -18.67 2.98 17.72
N GLU A 107 -19.94 3.20 17.39
CA GLU A 107 -21.00 3.65 18.31
C GLU A 107 -21.19 2.72 19.51
N LYS A 108 -20.89 1.43 19.35
CA LYS A 108 -21.14 0.38 20.35
C LYS A 108 -19.89 0.00 21.14
N LEU A 109 -18.70 0.44 20.72
CA LEU A 109 -17.48 0.16 21.46
C LEU A 109 -17.44 0.94 22.76
N LYS A 110 -17.05 0.25 23.83
CA LYS A 110 -16.78 0.84 25.16
C LYS A 110 -15.29 1.10 25.39
N LYS A 111 -14.44 0.60 24.48
CA LYS A 111 -12.98 0.68 24.54
C LYS A 111 -12.49 1.87 23.71
N PRO A 112 -11.40 2.56 24.12
CA PRO A 112 -10.85 3.67 23.35
C PRO A 112 -10.38 3.19 21.97
N VAL A 113 -10.64 4.00 20.94
CA VAL A 113 -10.27 3.70 19.55
C VAL A 113 -9.15 4.63 19.09
N VAL A 114 -8.14 4.07 18.45
CA VAL A 114 -7.14 4.77 17.64
C VAL A 114 -7.31 4.29 16.21
N THR A 115 -7.46 5.20 15.25
CA THR A 115 -7.73 4.83 13.85
C THR A 115 -6.58 5.25 12.95
N THR A 116 -5.98 4.31 12.25
CA THR A 116 -5.07 4.59 11.13
C THR A 116 -5.89 4.82 9.87
N ILE A 117 -5.78 6.02 9.29
CA ILE A 117 -6.51 6.41 8.08
C ILE A 117 -5.58 6.23 6.87
N HIS A 118 -5.90 5.26 6.01
CA HIS A 118 -5.10 4.93 4.82
C HIS A 118 -5.38 5.87 3.63
N THR A 119 -6.57 6.46 3.59
CA THR A 119 -7.03 7.36 2.53
C THR A 119 -7.63 8.62 3.13
N VAL A 120 -7.13 9.79 2.73
CA VAL A 120 -7.68 11.10 3.09
C VAL A 120 -7.86 11.86 1.77
N LEU A 121 -9.11 12.22 1.45
CA LEU A 121 -9.43 12.88 0.19
C LEU A 121 -9.39 14.39 0.36
N GLN A 122 -8.70 15.10 -0.54
CA GLN A 122 -8.66 16.56 -0.50
C GLN A 122 -10.00 17.17 -0.94
N GLN A 123 -10.69 16.52 -1.89
CA GLN A 123 -11.98 16.95 -2.41
C GLN A 123 -13.02 15.83 -2.25
N PRO A 124 -13.44 15.52 -1.01
CA PRO A 124 -14.39 14.44 -0.77
C PRO A 124 -15.80 14.82 -1.27
N SER A 125 -16.53 13.83 -1.79
CA SER A 125 -18.00 13.96 -1.87
C SER A 125 -18.59 14.05 -0.46
N LEU A 126 -19.84 14.50 -0.33
CA LEU A 126 -20.52 14.58 0.97
C LEU A 126 -20.55 13.24 1.71
N GLY A 127 -20.67 12.11 0.98
CA GLY A 127 -20.65 10.76 1.55
C GLY A 127 -19.31 10.42 2.19
N TYR A 128 -18.22 10.59 1.43
CA TYR A 128 -16.85 10.35 1.93
C TYR A 128 -16.48 11.29 3.07
N TYR A 129 -16.92 12.56 2.98
CA TYR A 129 -16.72 13.56 4.02
C TYR A 129 -17.37 13.13 5.34
N THR A 130 -18.66 12.80 5.28
CA THR A 130 -19.45 12.39 6.45
C THR A 130 -18.91 11.10 7.07
N SER A 131 -18.61 10.10 6.22
CA SER A 131 -18.10 8.80 6.66
C SER A 131 -16.79 8.96 7.47
N LEU A 132 -15.82 9.72 6.94
CA LEU A 132 -14.56 9.93 7.65
C LEU A 132 -14.74 10.76 8.92
N LEU A 133 -15.60 11.79 8.91
CA LEU A 133 -15.85 12.60 10.11
C LEU A 133 -16.43 11.78 11.26
N GLU A 134 -17.37 10.88 11.00
CA GLU A 134 -17.93 10.01 12.04
C GLU A 134 -16.88 9.07 12.62
N VAL A 135 -16.04 8.47 11.76
CA VAL A 135 -14.91 7.66 12.19
C VAL A 135 -13.96 8.47 13.08
N VAL A 136 -13.62 9.70 12.66
CA VAL A 136 -12.80 10.61 13.46
C VAL A 136 -13.48 10.90 14.79
N GLN A 137 -14.77 11.24 14.82
CA GLN A 137 -15.50 11.58 16.06
C GLN A 137 -15.44 10.46 17.10
N HIS A 138 -15.60 9.20 16.67
CA HIS A 138 -15.51 8.03 17.55
C HIS A 138 -14.07 7.62 17.92
N SER A 139 -13.06 8.20 17.27
CA SER A 139 -11.66 7.93 17.57
C SER A 139 -11.14 8.85 18.68
N ARG A 140 -10.28 8.34 19.58
CA ARG A 140 -9.53 9.16 20.55
C ARG A 140 -8.37 9.88 19.89
N ARG A 141 -7.68 9.19 18.98
CA ARG A 141 -6.60 9.70 18.12
C ARG A 141 -6.77 9.10 16.72
N VAL A 142 -6.33 9.83 15.71
CA VAL A 142 -6.22 9.32 14.34
C VAL A 142 -4.76 9.38 13.89
N VAL A 143 -4.31 8.32 13.25
CA VAL A 143 -2.96 8.18 12.72
C VAL A 143 -3.02 8.36 11.20
N VAL A 144 -2.15 9.21 10.68
CA VAL A 144 -1.91 9.37 9.24
C VAL A 144 -0.42 9.22 8.96
N MET A 145 -0.07 8.93 7.71
CA MET A 145 1.28 8.53 7.30
C MET A 145 2.01 9.58 6.45
N SER A 146 1.45 10.78 6.31
CA SER A 146 2.06 11.88 5.57
C SER A 146 1.64 13.24 6.12
N ASN A 147 2.52 14.22 5.98
CA ASN A 147 2.23 15.61 6.34
C ASN A 147 1.09 16.18 5.48
N LYS A 148 0.98 15.78 4.21
CA LYS A 148 -0.17 16.19 3.39
C LYS A 148 -1.50 15.67 3.95
N ALA A 149 -1.54 14.45 4.49
CA ALA A 149 -2.74 13.96 5.15
C ALA A 149 -3.09 14.77 6.42
N VAL A 150 -2.08 15.21 7.19
CA VAL A 150 -2.29 16.11 8.34
C VAL A 150 -2.91 17.43 7.89
N GLU A 151 -2.39 18.04 6.82
CA GLU A 151 -2.91 19.27 6.23
C GLU A 151 -4.38 19.10 5.83
N ILE A 152 -4.71 18.06 5.05
CA ILE A 152 -6.09 17.81 4.60
C ILE A 152 -7.03 17.59 5.79
N LEU A 153 -6.63 16.80 6.79
CA LEU A 153 -7.45 16.59 7.99
C LEU A 153 -7.74 17.89 8.75
N ARG A 154 -6.80 18.83 8.77
CA ARG A 154 -6.97 20.12 9.46
C ARG A 154 -7.79 21.11 8.65
N GLU A 155 -7.55 21.20 7.35
CA GLU A 155 -8.12 22.25 6.50
C GLU A 155 -9.46 21.87 5.88
N VAL A 156 -9.62 20.61 5.49
CA VAL A 156 -10.84 20.11 4.84
C VAL A 156 -11.80 19.54 5.88
N TYR A 157 -11.29 18.72 6.80
CA TYR A 157 -12.10 18.01 7.79
C TYR A 157 -12.15 18.70 9.16
N TYR A 158 -11.41 19.79 9.36
CA TYR A 158 -11.36 20.56 10.61
C TYR A 158 -11.09 19.71 11.86
N VAL A 159 -10.28 18.66 11.71
CA VAL A 159 -9.91 17.77 12.82
C VAL A 159 -8.93 18.52 13.75
N PRO A 160 -9.19 18.56 15.07
CA PRO A 160 -8.30 19.23 16.01
C PRO A 160 -6.87 18.68 15.97
N PRO A 161 -5.82 19.51 15.93
CA PRO A 161 -4.43 19.06 15.80
C PRO A 161 -4.02 18.03 16.87
N GLU A 162 -4.48 18.19 18.10
CA GLU A 162 -4.19 17.29 19.21
C GLU A 162 -4.72 15.87 18.98
N LYS A 163 -5.69 15.68 18.06
CA LYS A 163 -6.25 14.39 17.71
C LYS A 163 -5.45 13.67 16.64
N ILE A 164 -4.66 14.39 15.86
CA ILE A 164 -3.92 13.87 14.71
C ILE A 164 -2.52 13.48 15.17
N VAL A 165 -2.10 12.26 14.82
CA VAL A 165 -0.73 11.78 15.03
C VAL A 165 -0.19 11.40 13.67
N MET A 166 0.94 11.99 13.28
CA MET A 166 1.66 11.58 12.08
C MET A 166 2.68 10.51 12.47
N LEU A 167 2.47 9.29 12.00
CA LEU A 167 3.42 8.18 12.12
C LEU A 167 3.72 7.69 10.70
N PRO A 168 4.98 7.79 10.22
CA PRO A 168 5.34 7.31 8.89
C PRO A 168 4.97 5.85 8.67
N HIS A 169 4.75 5.48 7.41
CA HIS A 169 4.46 4.09 7.05
C HIS A 169 5.61 3.17 7.50
N GLY A 170 5.29 2.10 8.23
CA GLY A 170 6.28 1.10 8.64
C GLY A 170 6.87 0.35 7.45
N VAL A 171 8.16 0.04 7.51
CA VAL A 171 8.90 -0.63 6.43
C VAL A 171 9.67 -1.82 6.99
N PRO A 172 10.02 -2.79 6.13
CA PRO A 172 10.96 -3.85 6.47
C PRO A 172 12.24 -3.30 7.10
N ASP A 173 12.67 -3.89 8.22
CA ASP A 173 14.03 -3.72 8.73
C ASP A 173 14.86 -4.92 8.25
N LEU A 174 15.55 -4.75 7.13
CA LEU A 174 16.29 -5.80 6.44
C LEU A 174 17.74 -5.36 6.22
N PRO A 175 18.71 -6.30 6.29
CA PRO A 175 20.10 -5.97 6.05
C PRO A 175 20.31 -5.55 4.58
N PHE A 176 21.20 -4.59 4.38
CA PHE A 176 21.66 -4.25 3.03
C PHE A 176 22.53 -5.37 2.49
N VAL A 177 22.08 -5.97 1.39
CA VAL A 177 22.81 -7.00 0.64
C VAL A 177 22.92 -6.52 -0.80
N GLU A 178 24.06 -6.80 -1.44
CA GLU A 178 24.36 -6.34 -2.79
C GLU A 178 23.30 -6.80 -3.81
N THR A 179 22.83 -5.86 -4.64
CA THR A 179 21.85 -6.11 -5.70
C THR A 179 22.25 -7.29 -6.61
N ALA A 180 23.55 -7.46 -6.89
CA ALA A 180 24.08 -8.54 -7.73
C ALA A 180 23.74 -9.95 -7.20
N TYR A 181 23.68 -10.14 -5.88
CA TYR A 181 23.31 -11.41 -5.26
C TYR A 181 21.88 -11.80 -5.64
N PHE A 182 20.92 -10.90 -5.44
CA PHE A 182 19.51 -11.17 -5.76
C PHE A 182 19.26 -11.29 -7.26
N LYS A 183 19.98 -10.51 -8.08
CA LYS A 183 19.91 -10.67 -9.54
C LYS A 183 20.34 -12.06 -9.97
N LYS A 184 21.40 -12.62 -9.38
CA LYS A 184 21.84 -13.99 -9.68
C LYS A 184 20.77 -15.03 -9.31
N GLU A 185 20.21 -14.94 -8.11
CA GLU A 185 19.16 -15.86 -7.63
C GLU A 185 17.91 -15.82 -8.51
N LEU A 186 17.55 -14.64 -9.03
CA LEU A 186 16.39 -14.45 -9.91
C LEU A 186 16.68 -14.65 -11.41
N GLY A 187 17.93 -14.97 -11.79
CA GLY A 187 18.31 -15.11 -13.21
C GLY A 187 18.31 -13.79 -13.99
N LEU A 188 18.49 -12.66 -13.30
CA LEU A 188 18.49 -11.29 -13.82
C LEU A 188 19.91 -10.71 -13.99
N SER A 189 20.94 -11.56 -13.89
CA SER A 189 22.34 -11.16 -14.08
C SER A 189 22.53 -10.47 -15.43
N GLY A 190 23.27 -9.34 -15.43
CA GLY A 190 23.52 -8.54 -16.63
C GLY A 190 22.36 -7.65 -17.07
N ARG A 191 21.18 -7.75 -16.45
CA ARG A 191 20.03 -6.88 -16.75
C ARG A 191 20.03 -5.64 -15.87
N PHE A 192 19.58 -4.52 -16.43
CA PHE A 192 19.15 -3.36 -15.65
C PHE A 192 17.65 -3.46 -15.38
N VAL A 193 17.26 -3.54 -14.12
CA VAL A 193 15.93 -3.95 -13.69
C VAL A 193 15.15 -2.74 -13.19
N LEU A 194 14.13 -2.37 -13.96
CA LEU A 194 13.07 -1.47 -13.54
C LEU A 194 11.97 -2.29 -12.84
N LEU A 195 11.45 -1.84 -11.70
CA LEU A 195 10.43 -2.55 -10.95
C LEU A 195 9.22 -1.66 -10.65
N SER A 196 8.03 -2.17 -10.99
CA SER A 196 6.77 -1.73 -10.43
C SER A 196 6.14 -2.92 -9.71
N PHE A 197 5.71 -2.75 -8.46
CA PHE A 197 5.03 -3.82 -7.73
C PHE A 197 3.79 -3.35 -6.97
N GLY A 198 2.91 -4.30 -6.68
CA GLY A 198 1.66 -4.10 -5.96
C GLY A 198 0.44 -4.57 -6.75
N LEU A 199 -0.76 -4.28 -6.24
CA LEU A 199 -2.00 -4.64 -6.94
C LEU A 199 -2.21 -3.75 -8.17
N LEU A 200 -2.40 -4.37 -9.34
CA LEU A 200 -2.62 -3.66 -10.60
C LEU A 200 -4.01 -3.04 -10.64
N SER A 201 -4.07 -1.78 -11.06
CA SER A 201 -5.30 -1.06 -11.39
C SER A 201 -4.98 0.07 -12.38
N PRO A 202 -5.96 0.54 -13.18
CA PRO A 202 -5.72 1.60 -14.18
C PRO A 202 -5.06 2.87 -13.64
N GLY A 203 -5.37 3.26 -12.40
CA GLY A 203 -4.77 4.44 -11.77
C GLY A 203 -3.26 4.34 -11.51
N LYS A 204 -2.66 3.14 -11.61
CA LYS A 204 -1.22 2.93 -11.42
C LYS A 204 -0.39 3.42 -12.60
N GLY A 205 -1.00 3.61 -13.78
CA GLY A 205 -0.33 4.21 -14.94
C GLY A 205 0.80 3.39 -15.53
N LEU A 206 0.79 2.05 -15.36
CA LEU A 206 1.89 1.19 -15.82
C LEU A 206 2.10 1.27 -17.34
N GLU A 207 1.05 1.60 -18.09
CA GLU A 207 1.09 1.91 -19.52
C GLU A 207 2.09 3.02 -19.86
N GLN A 208 2.28 4.01 -18.98
CA GLN A 208 3.22 5.11 -19.18
C GLN A 208 4.67 4.62 -19.24
N VAL A 209 5.03 3.60 -18.45
CA VAL A 209 6.35 2.96 -18.54
C VAL A 209 6.46 2.20 -19.84
N LEU A 210 5.44 1.41 -20.20
CA LEU A 210 5.45 0.61 -21.43
C LEU A 210 5.49 1.46 -22.71
N GLU A 211 4.94 2.66 -22.69
CA GLU A 211 5.04 3.66 -23.75
C GLU A 211 6.44 4.30 -23.82
N ALA A 212 7.15 4.40 -22.69
CA ALA A 212 8.53 4.91 -22.61
C ALA A 212 9.59 3.87 -23.04
N MET A 213 9.30 2.58 -22.81
CA MET A 213 10.24 1.47 -23.03
C MET A 213 10.84 1.37 -24.44
N PRO A 214 10.13 1.64 -25.57
CA PRO A 214 10.74 1.55 -26.90
C PRO A 214 11.92 2.49 -27.10
N GLU A 215 11.87 3.69 -26.50
CA GLU A 215 12.97 4.66 -26.55
C GLU A 215 14.14 4.20 -25.69
N ILE A 216 13.86 3.68 -24.49
CA ILE A 216 14.88 3.18 -23.55
C ILE A 216 15.62 1.97 -24.13
N VAL A 217 14.88 0.99 -24.65
CA VAL A 217 15.44 -0.28 -25.16
C VAL A 217 16.27 -0.08 -26.42
N ARG A 218 15.98 0.96 -27.22
CA ARG A 218 16.79 1.30 -28.40
C ARG A 218 18.25 1.55 -28.04
N ASP A 219 18.47 2.24 -26.92
CA ASP A 219 19.80 2.67 -26.49
C ASP A 219 20.36 1.73 -25.40
N HIS A 220 19.48 1.02 -24.66
CA HIS A 220 19.83 0.10 -23.58
C HIS A 220 19.06 -1.25 -23.71
N PRO A 221 19.50 -2.17 -24.60
CA PRO A 221 18.77 -3.40 -24.91
C PRO A 221 18.65 -4.37 -23.72
N ASP A 222 19.54 -4.28 -22.74
CA ASP A 222 19.56 -5.15 -21.56
C ASP A 222 18.59 -4.71 -20.44
N VAL A 223 17.85 -3.61 -20.62
CA VAL A 223 16.83 -3.18 -19.66
C VAL A 223 15.71 -4.22 -19.58
N LEU A 224 15.25 -4.50 -18.36
CA LEU A 224 14.10 -5.34 -18.06
C LEU A 224 13.16 -4.57 -17.14
N TYR A 225 11.92 -4.40 -17.57
CA TYR A 225 10.85 -3.89 -16.72
C TYR A 225 10.02 -5.02 -16.13
N ILE A 226 10.04 -5.15 -14.81
CA ILE A 226 9.27 -6.15 -14.08
C ILE A 226 7.99 -5.50 -13.53
N ILE A 227 6.85 -6.06 -13.91
CA ILE A 227 5.55 -5.75 -13.33
C ILE A 227 5.18 -6.89 -12.38
N LEU A 228 5.35 -6.66 -11.08
CA LEU A 228 5.17 -7.65 -10.02
C LEU A 228 3.84 -7.46 -9.28
N GLY A 229 2.90 -8.35 -9.53
CA GLY A 229 1.66 -8.39 -8.75
C GLY A 229 0.44 -8.84 -9.55
N LYS A 230 -0.61 -9.21 -8.81
CA LYS A 230 -1.92 -9.55 -9.37
C LYS A 230 -2.82 -8.34 -9.55
N THR A 231 -3.90 -8.50 -10.31
CA THR A 231 -4.91 -7.45 -10.49
C THR A 231 -5.65 -7.25 -9.17
N HIS A 232 -5.95 -5.99 -8.85
CA HIS A 232 -6.64 -5.66 -7.61
C HIS A 232 -7.96 -6.45 -7.53
N PRO A 233 -8.26 -7.17 -6.43
CA PRO A 233 -9.43 -8.06 -6.36
C PRO A 233 -10.76 -7.38 -6.70
N GLU A 234 -10.97 -6.15 -6.23
CA GLU A 234 -12.19 -5.38 -6.56
C GLU A 234 -12.23 -4.93 -8.03
N VAL A 235 -11.08 -4.70 -8.67
CA VAL A 235 -11.01 -4.39 -10.11
C VAL A 235 -11.30 -5.65 -10.91
N ALA A 236 -10.67 -6.77 -10.56
CA ALA A 236 -10.90 -8.07 -11.20
C ALA A 236 -12.36 -8.52 -11.09
N LYS A 237 -13.03 -8.21 -9.97
CA LYS A 237 -14.45 -8.51 -9.79
C LYS A 237 -15.37 -7.78 -10.79
N ILE A 238 -15.05 -6.54 -11.14
CA ILE A 238 -15.89 -5.70 -12.01
C ILE A 238 -15.46 -5.82 -13.47
N HIS A 239 -14.16 -5.87 -13.72
CA HIS A 239 -13.57 -5.74 -15.05
C HIS A 239 -12.76 -6.96 -15.50
N GLY A 240 -12.61 -7.99 -14.65
CA GLY A 240 -11.70 -9.11 -14.93
C GLY A 240 -10.25 -8.66 -15.05
N GLU A 241 -9.47 -9.37 -15.86
CA GLU A 241 -8.05 -9.07 -16.12
C GLU A 241 -7.83 -8.03 -17.24
N ARG A 242 -8.90 -7.34 -17.70
CA ARG A 242 -8.85 -6.43 -18.87
C ARG A 242 -7.68 -5.43 -18.84
N TYR A 243 -7.37 -4.87 -17.66
CA TYR A 243 -6.25 -3.94 -17.53
C TYR A 243 -4.90 -4.63 -17.73
N ARG A 244 -4.69 -5.83 -17.17
CA ARG A 244 -3.46 -6.59 -17.42
C ARG A 244 -3.37 -7.00 -18.88
N GLU A 245 -4.45 -7.49 -19.45
CA GLU A 245 -4.53 -7.88 -20.86
C GLU A 245 -4.19 -6.70 -21.79
N SER A 246 -4.62 -5.47 -21.45
CA SER A 246 -4.25 -4.28 -22.20
C SER A 246 -2.76 -3.94 -22.09
N LEU A 247 -2.15 -4.12 -20.92
CA LEU A 247 -0.69 -3.93 -20.75
C LEU A 247 0.10 -4.98 -21.54
N GLN A 248 -0.30 -6.25 -21.49
CA GLN A 248 0.32 -7.33 -22.27
C GLN A 248 0.16 -7.11 -23.78
N LYS A 249 -0.98 -6.55 -24.21
CA LYS A 249 -1.18 -6.14 -25.60
C LYS A 249 -0.20 -5.04 -26.02
N LEU A 250 -0.05 -4.01 -25.19
CA LEU A 250 0.90 -2.92 -25.44
C LEU A 250 2.35 -3.42 -25.55
N VAL A 251 2.75 -4.40 -24.71
CA VAL A 251 4.06 -5.07 -24.82
C VAL A 251 4.27 -5.71 -26.18
N ARG A 252 3.27 -6.44 -26.70
CA ARG A 252 3.34 -7.09 -28.02
C ARG A 252 3.36 -6.07 -29.17
N GLU A 253 2.53 -5.03 -29.08
CA GLU A 253 2.47 -3.98 -30.10
C GLU A 253 3.79 -3.21 -30.20
N ASN A 254 4.47 -3.02 -29.07
CA ASN A 254 5.77 -2.35 -28.98
C ASN A 254 6.97 -3.30 -29.12
N LYS A 255 6.76 -4.60 -29.32
CA LYS A 255 7.82 -5.63 -29.45
C LYS A 255 8.77 -5.70 -28.25
N LEU A 256 8.22 -5.62 -27.04
CA LEU A 256 8.95 -5.54 -25.77
C LEU A 256 8.98 -6.88 -25.01
N GLU A 257 8.68 -8.01 -25.64
CA GLU A 257 8.54 -9.31 -24.98
C GLU A 257 9.82 -9.78 -24.28
N ASN A 258 11.00 -9.34 -24.75
CA ASN A 258 12.29 -9.64 -24.13
C ASN A 258 12.69 -8.63 -23.03
N ASN A 259 11.95 -7.52 -22.92
CA ASN A 259 12.25 -6.38 -22.06
C ASN A 259 11.17 -6.13 -20.99
N VAL A 260 10.07 -6.89 -20.98
CA VAL A 260 9.04 -6.79 -19.96
C VAL A 260 8.70 -8.16 -19.40
N LEU A 261 8.78 -8.30 -18.08
CA LEU A 261 8.43 -9.50 -17.34
C LEU A 261 7.22 -9.23 -16.44
N PHE A 262 6.16 -9.99 -16.67
CA PHE A 262 4.97 -10.03 -15.83
C PHE A 262 5.10 -11.14 -14.79
N VAL A 263 5.07 -10.80 -13.49
CA VAL A 263 5.00 -11.76 -12.39
C VAL A 263 3.59 -11.70 -11.81
N ASP A 264 2.70 -12.49 -12.40
CA ASP A 264 1.24 -12.40 -12.27
C ASP A 264 0.67 -13.09 -11.01
N ARG A 265 1.27 -12.83 -9.85
CA ARG A 265 0.85 -13.44 -8.58
C ARG A 265 1.05 -12.49 -7.41
N PHE A 266 0.32 -12.76 -6.32
CA PHE A 266 0.63 -12.16 -5.05
C PHE A 266 1.79 -12.94 -4.43
N VAL A 267 2.96 -12.31 -4.36
CA VAL A 267 4.19 -12.97 -3.89
C VAL A 267 4.29 -12.95 -2.37
N THR A 268 5.09 -13.86 -1.81
CA THR A 268 5.41 -13.84 -0.39
C THR A 268 6.25 -12.61 -0.04
N TYR A 269 6.38 -12.32 1.25
CA TYR A 269 7.22 -11.22 1.72
C TYR A 269 8.70 -11.40 1.31
N GLU A 270 9.22 -12.63 1.41
CA GLU A 270 10.59 -12.96 1.02
C GLU A 270 10.80 -12.77 -0.49
N GLU A 271 9.87 -13.26 -1.31
CA GLU A 271 9.92 -13.06 -2.75
C GLU A 271 9.85 -11.57 -3.13
N LEU A 272 8.96 -10.81 -2.48
CA LEU A 272 8.87 -9.37 -2.69
C LEU A 272 10.19 -8.68 -2.35
N TYR A 273 10.81 -9.03 -1.21
CA TYR A 273 12.12 -8.53 -0.84
C TYR A 273 13.18 -8.85 -1.89
N ASN A 274 13.23 -10.09 -2.39
CA ASN A 274 14.19 -10.50 -3.42
C ASN A 274 14.02 -9.68 -4.71
N TYR A 275 12.78 -9.45 -5.15
CA TYR A 275 12.52 -8.62 -6.34
C TYR A 275 12.90 -7.16 -6.14
N ILE A 276 12.54 -6.55 -4.99
CA ILE A 276 12.92 -5.16 -4.71
C ILE A 276 14.45 -5.07 -4.66
N SER A 277 15.11 -5.99 -3.96
CA SER A 277 16.55 -6.00 -3.80
C SER A 277 17.31 -6.27 -5.10
N ALA A 278 16.74 -7.02 -6.04
CA ALA A 278 17.30 -7.22 -7.38
C ALA A 278 17.04 -6.04 -8.35
N SER A 279 16.14 -5.12 -8.00
CA SER A 279 15.86 -3.96 -8.84
C SER A 279 16.92 -2.87 -8.70
N ASP A 280 17.17 -2.15 -9.80
CA ASP A 280 18.03 -0.97 -9.84
C ASP A 280 17.19 0.30 -9.63
N VAL A 281 16.02 0.35 -10.29
CA VAL A 281 15.10 1.50 -10.20
C VAL A 281 13.69 1.02 -9.91
N TYR A 282 13.08 1.62 -8.90
CA TYR A 282 11.65 1.50 -8.64
C TYR A 282 10.87 2.62 -9.36
N VAL A 283 9.81 2.26 -10.08
CA VAL A 283 9.02 3.22 -10.87
C VAL A 283 7.57 3.28 -10.37
N THR A 284 7.05 4.48 -10.10
CA THR A 284 5.62 4.70 -9.78
C THR A 284 5.00 5.80 -10.65
N PRO A 285 4.43 5.44 -11.81
CA PRO A 285 3.92 6.40 -12.80
C PRO A 285 2.43 6.73 -12.58
N TYR A 286 1.99 6.88 -11.34
CA TYR A 286 0.57 6.99 -11.01
C TYR A 286 -0.07 8.19 -11.73
N LEU A 287 -1.32 8.05 -12.16
CA LEU A 287 -1.97 9.04 -13.02
C LEU A 287 -2.61 10.21 -12.26
N SER A 288 -2.75 10.08 -10.94
CA SER A 288 -3.44 11.05 -10.08
C SER A 288 -2.56 11.53 -8.93
N GLN A 289 -2.74 12.79 -8.56
CA GLN A 289 -2.01 13.42 -7.46
C GLN A 289 -2.50 12.96 -6.07
N GLU A 290 -3.73 12.46 -5.97
CA GLU A 290 -4.47 12.23 -4.72
C GLU A 290 -3.89 11.15 -3.79
N GLN A 291 -2.90 10.37 -4.23
CA GLN A 291 -2.35 9.28 -3.41
C GLN A 291 -1.61 9.83 -2.18
N ILE A 292 -2.22 9.64 -1.01
CA ILE A 292 -1.74 10.23 0.26
C ILE A 292 -0.72 9.37 1.01
N THR A 293 -0.67 8.07 0.70
CA THR A 293 0.28 7.09 1.25
C THR A 293 0.54 6.00 0.22
N SER A 294 1.78 5.52 0.07
CA SER A 294 2.12 4.38 -0.79
C SER A 294 3.09 3.43 -0.09
N GLY A 295 2.60 2.27 0.34
CA GLY A 295 3.44 1.26 0.97
C GLY A 295 4.53 0.72 0.04
N THR A 296 4.23 0.62 -1.26
CA THR A 296 5.19 0.16 -2.26
C THR A 296 6.35 1.15 -2.45
N LEU A 297 6.04 2.45 -2.46
CA LEU A 297 7.07 3.51 -2.46
C LEU A 297 7.88 3.50 -1.16
N ALA A 298 7.22 3.37 -0.01
CA ALA A 298 7.90 3.33 1.29
C ALA A 298 8.92 2.18 1.35
N TYR A 299 8.54 1.00 0.86
CA TYR A 299 9.41 -0.18 0.82
C TYR A 299 10.62 0.03 -0.10
N ALA A 300 10.40 0.57 -1.31
CA ALA A 300 11.49 0.82 -2.26
C ALA A 300 12.53 1.80 -1.68
N VAL A 301 12.07 2.89 -1.07
CA VAL A 301 12.95 3.88 -0.43
C VAL A 301 13.69 3.30 0.78
N ALA A 302 13.00 2.53 1.61
CA ALA A 302 13.61 1.88 2.77
C ALA A 302 14.72 0.90 2.39
N LEU A 303 14.56 0.20 1.26
CA LEU A 303 15.54 -0.73 0.71
C LEU A 303 16.59 -0.03 -0.19
N GLY A 304 16.69 1.30 -0.11
CA GLY A 304 17.74 2.09 -0.76
C GLY A 304 17.66 2.11 -2.29
N LYS A 305 16.48 1.91 -2.87
CA LYS A 305 16.32 1.88 -4.34
C LYS A 305 16.24 3.29 -4.91
N VAL A 306 16.85 3.49 -6.08
CA VAL A 306 16.61 4.69 -6.87
C VAL A 306 15.14 4.70 -7.27
N VAL A 307 14.46 5.84 -7.07
CA VAL A 307 13.04 5.96 -7.37
C VAL A 307 12.79 6.97 -8.48
N VAL A 308 11.98 6.59 -9.46
CA VAL A 308 11.38 7.49 -10.45
C VAL A 308 9.86 7.47 -10.28
N SER A 309 9.24 8.61 -10.00
CA SER A 309 7.81 8.67 -9.69
C SER A 309 7.13 9.87 -10.34
N THR A 310 5.83 9.76 -10.62
CA THR A 310 5.01 10.98 -10.79
C THR A 310 4.84 11.69 -9.45
N PRO A 311 4.58 13.02 -9.43
CA PRO A 311 4.62 13.82 -8.22
C PRO A 311 3.26 13.82 -7.49
N TYR A 312 2.74 12.63 -7.15
CA TYR A 312 1.60 12.49 -6.24
C TYR A 312 1.99 12.91 -4.82
N HIS A 313 1.00 13.23 -3.98
CA HIS A 313 1.23 13.88 -2.68
C HIS A 313 2.28 13.16 -1.83
N TYR A 314 2.16 11.84 -1.67
CA TYR A 314 3.12 11.06 -0.90
C TYR A 314 4.51 10.98 -1.55
N ALA A 315 4.60 10.86 -2.88
CA ALA A 315 5.88 10.84 -3.59
C ALA A 315 6.65 12.15 -3.44
N LYS A 316 5.97 13.31 -3.52
CA LYS A 316 6.60 14.61 -3.29
C LYS A 316 7.24 14.70 -1.90
N GLU A 317 6.59 14.14 -0.89
CA GLU A 317 7.06 14.19 0.49
C GLU A 317 8.21 13.22 0.74
N VAL A 318 8.05 11.97 0.32
CA VAL A 318 9.05 10.91 0.53
C VAL A 318 10.31 11.15 -0.31
N LEU A 319 10.17 11.70 -1.52
CA LEU A 319 11.30 11.98 -2.44
C LEU A 319 11.81 13.43 -2.36
N ALA A 320 11.32 14.22 -1.39
CA ALA A 320 11.83 15.57 -1.15
C ALA A 320 13.35 15.57 -0.95
N GLU A 321 14.00 16.71 -1.16
CA GLU A 321 15.46 16.86 -0.97
C GLU A 321 16.28 15.97 -1.92
N ASN A 322 15.79 15.78 -3.15
CA ASN A 322 16.45 15.00 -4.21
C ASN A 322 16.70 13.52 -3.85
N ARG A 323 15.86 12.93 -3.00
CA ARG A 323 15.90 11.49 -2.67
C ARG A 323 15.35 10.57 -3.77
N GLY A 324 15.00 11.14 -4.92
CA GLY A 324 14.55 10.43 -6.11
C GLY A 324 14.20 11.42 -7.22
N HIS A 325 13.70 10.90 -8.34
CA HIS A 325 13.36 11.67 -9.53
C HIS A 325 11.85 11.79 -9.68
N LEU A 326 11.35 13.01 -9.86
CA LEU A 326 9.95 13.28 -10.14
C LEU A 326 9.75 13.62 -11.62
N VAL A 327 8.86 12.90 -12.28
CA VAL A 327 8.52 13.11 -13.70
C VAL A 327 7.06 13.58 -13.85
N PRO A 328 6.72 14.43 -14.83
CA PRO A 328 5.35 14.88 -15.02
C PRO A 328 4.36 13.73 -15.21
N PHE A 329 3.11 13.94 -14.77
CA PHE A 329 2.01 13.01 -15.05
C PHE A 329 1.77 12.89 -16.56
N ASN A 330 1.36 11.69 -17.00
CA ASN A 330 0.98 11.41 -18.39
C ASN A 330 2.08 11.79 -19.42
N ASN A 331 3.35 11.58 -19.08
CA ASN A 331 4.47 11.97 -19.93
C ASN A 331 5.52 10.84 -20.06
N PRO A 332 5.26 9.84 -20.94
CA PRO A 332 6.19 8.73 -21.18
C PRO A 332 7.56 9.21 -21.67
N LYS A 333 7.61 10.31 -22.42
CA LYS A 333 8.86 10.87 -22.94
C LYS A 333 9.77 11.37 -21.80
N ALA A 334 9.23 12.16 -20.88
CA ALA A 334 10.00 12.62 -19.72
C ALA A 334 10.45 11.45 -18.83
N LEU A 335 9.64 10.40 -18.75
CA LEU A 335 10.00 9.16 -18.07
C LEU A 335 11.18 8.46 -18.77
N ALA A 336 11.15 8.33 -20.11
CA ALA A 336 12.25 7.78 -20.90
C ALA A 336 13.55 8.58 -20.74
N GLU A 337 13.48 9.92 -20.88
CA GLU A 337 14.64 10.82 -20.72
C GLU A 337 15.29 10.66 -19.33
N THR A 338 14.46 10.60 -18.28
CA THR A 338 14.96 10.42 -16.90
C THR A 338 15.61 9.05 -16.71
N LEU A 339 14.98 7.98 -17.21
CA LEU A 339 15.51 6.62 -17.08
C LEU A 339 16.80 6.42 -17.88
N ASN A 340 16.88 6.95 -19.10
CA ASN A 340 18.10 6.95 -19.90
C ASN A 340 19.23 7.76 -19.24
N GLY A 341 18.89 8.88 -18.59
CA GLY A 341 19.83 9.65 -17.78
C GLY A 341 20.43 8.81 -16.65
N ILE A 342 19.60 8.09 -15.90
CA ILE A 342 20.05 7.19 -14.82
C ILE A 342 20.92 6.05 -15.38
N LEU A 343 20.48 5.41 -16.45
CA LEU A 343 21.20 4.33 -17.13
C LEU A 343 22.59 4.76 -17.63
N SER A 344 22.73 6.02 -18.07
CA SER A 344 24.00 6.56 -18.57
C SER A 344 25.02 6.87 -17.47
N HIS A 345 24.60 6.97 -16.21
CA HIS A 345 25.46 7.25 -15.05
C HIS A 345 25.60 6.03 -14.12
N GLN A 346 25.49 4.81 -14.66
CA GLN A 346 25.57 3.58 -13.87
C GLN A 346 26.84 3.43 -13.02
N GLU A 347 27.96 4.06 -13.41
CA GLU A 347 29.21 4.02 -12.66
C GLU A 347 29.14 4.77 -11.32
N ASP A 348 28.19 5.73 -11.17
CA ASP A 348 27.99 6.52 -9.95
C ASP A 348 26.96 5.90 -8.97
N MET A 349 26.34 4.78 -9.34
CA MET A 349 25.27 4.11 -8.56
C MET A 349 25.75 2.90 -7.73
N GLN A 350 27.05 2.58 -7.76
CA GLN A 350 27.70 1.60 -6.87
C GLN A 350 28.27 2.30 -5.64
#